data_AF-A0A524PLV8-F1
#
_entry.id   AF-A0A524PLV8-F1
#
_cell.length_a   1.000
_cell.length_b   1.000
_cell.length_c   1.000
_cell.angle_alpha   90.00
_cell.angle_beta   90.00
_cell.angle_gamma   90.00
#
_symmetry.space_group_name_H-M   'P 1'
#
loop_
_entity.id
_entity.type
_entity.pdbx_description
1 polymer ?
#
loop_
_entity_poly.entity_id
_entity_poly.type
_entity_poly.pdbx_seq_one_letter_code
_entity_poly.pdbx_strand_id
1 'polypeptide(L)'
;MNKERSGNDRSGIRLLTGYYGLVQVLHLVVLACGLVGYIQSGTIGFPAPAPLEGWTDQAEAFLLGNGALDAIIGAGAILFVIGFYKGKEWNRTLGLICLTASLCSGGFFIFGTAASGAWQVHPANYAGLILVFTSVVVLYLMMIRSALRAVAPAIAKI
;
A
#
# COMPACT_ATOMS: atom_id res chain seq x y z
N MET A 1 13.71 -10.88 30.92
CA MET A 1 13.00 -11.37 29.72
C MET A 1 12.51 -10.30 28.73
N ASN A 2 12.69 -8.98 28.96
CA ASN A 2 12.19 -7.94 28.03
C ASN A 2 13.17 -7.50 26.91
N LYS A 3 14.48 -7.71 27.09
CA LYS A 3 15.49 -7.16 26.15
C LYS A 3 15.52 -7.91 24.81
N GLU A 4 15.37 -9.23 24.82
CA GLU A 4 15.36 -10.06 23.60
C GLU A 4 14.16 -9.80 22.71
N ARG A 5 12.96 -9.59 23.30
CA ARG A 5 11.72 -9.34 22.54
C ARG A 5 11.77 -8.04 21.75
N SER A 6 12.50 -7.02 22.24
CA SER A 6 12.68 -5.75 21.53
C SER A 6 13.58 -5.84 20.29
N GLY A 7 14.52 -6.80 20.27
CA GLY A 7 15.44 -7.00 19.14
C GLY A 7 14.73 -7.58 17.91
N ASN A 8 13.94 -8.63 18.11
CA ASN A 8 13.22 -9.31 17.03
C ASN A 8 12.17 -8.41 16.36
N ASP A 9 11.38 -7.66 17.14
CA ASP A 9 10.38 -6.73 16.60
C ASP A 9 11.06 -5.66 15.70
N ARG A 10 12.26 -5.20 16.06
CA ARG A 10 13.00 -4.18 15.30
C ARG A 10 13.53 -4.70 13.97
N SER A 11 14.07 -5.91 13.95
CA SER A 11 14.55 -6.56 12.73
C SER A 11 13.39 -6.81 11.76
N GLY A 12 12.25 -7.29 12.26
CA GLY A 12 11.04 -7.51 11.47
C GLY A 12 10.50 -6.22 10.82
N ILE A 13 10.35 -5.15 11.61
CA ILE A 13 9.92 -3.84 11.07
C ILE A 13 10.90 -3.35 10.01
N ARG A 14 12.21 -3.47 10.26
CA ARG A 14 13.22 -3.01 9.30
C ARG A 14 13.16 -3.78 7.97
N LEU A 15 12.96 -5.09 8.00
CA LEU A 15 12.80 -5.90 6.79
C LEU A 15 11.52 -5.52 6.04
N LEU A 16 10.39 -5.46 6.74
CA LEU A 16 9.09 -5.13 6.15
C LEU A 16 9.03 -3.72 5.60
N THR A 17 9.67 -2.73 6.24
CA THR A 17 9.77 -1.36 5.71
C THR A 17 10.57 -1.34 4.41
N GLY A 18 11.68 -2.07 4.33
CA GLY A 18 12.45 -2.19 3.09
C GLY A 18 11.63 -2.84 1.96
N TYR A 19 10.94 -3.94 2.27
CA TYR A 19 10.05 -4.62 1.34
C TYR A 19 8.90 -3.70 0.88
N TYR A 20 8.27 -2.98 1.81
CA TYR A 20 7.23 -2.01 1.49
C TYR A 20 7.72 -0.92 0.53
N GLY A 21 8.92 -0.37 0.76
CA GLY A 21 9.55 0.58 -0.16
C GLY A 21 9.77 0.00 -1.55
N LEU A 22 10.25 -1.25 -1.64
CA LEU A 22 10.43 -1.94 -2.92
C LEU A 22 9.08 -2.13 -3.65
N VAL A 23 8.05 -2.61 -2.95
CA VAL A 23 6.71 -2.79 -3.52
C VAL A 23 6.16 -1.46 -4.02
N GLN A 24 6.34 -0.36 -3.28
CA GLN A 24 5.86 0.96 -3.70
C GLN A 24 6.59 1.51 -4.92
N VAL A 25 7.91 1.30 -5.04
CA VAL A 25 8.65 1.66 -6.27
C VAL A 25 8.12 0.86 -7.46
N LEU A 26 7.96 -0.45 -7.32
CA LEU A 26 7.39 -1.29 -8.38
C LEU A 26 5.97 -0.86 -8.72
N HIS A 27 5.17 -0.52 -7.73
CA HIS A 27 3.81 -0.05 -7.91
C HIS A 27 3.76 1.26 -8.72
N LEU A 28 4.62 2.24 -8.42
CA LEU A 28 4.73 3.47 -9.21
C LEU A 28 5.13 3.21 -10.66
N VAL A 29 6.06 2.28 -10.90
CA VAL A 29 6.43 1.87 -12.26
C VAL A 29 5.23 1.28 -12.98
N VAL A 30 4.49 0.39 -12.32
CA VAL A 30 3.28 -0.24 -12.88
C VAL A 30 2.19 0.78 -13.17
N LEU A 31 1.96 1.76 -12.28
CA LEU A 31 1.01 2.86 -12.51
C LEU A 31 1.43 3.73 -13.70
N ALA A 32 2.72 4.04 -13.84
CA ALA A 32 3.24 4.78 -14.98
C ALA A 32 3.05 4.00 -16.30
N CYS A 33 3.34 2.70 -16.30
CA CYS A 33 3.06 1.82 -17.44
C CYS A 33 1.57 1.78 -17.78
N GLY A 34 0.70 1.67 -16.77
CA GLY A 34 -0.75 1.69 -16.95
C GLY A 34 -1.25 3.01 -17.54
N LEU A 35 -0.72 4.14 -17.06
CA LEU A 35 -1.04 5.47 -17.60
C LEU A 35 -0.60 5.62 -19.06
N VAL A 36 0.62 5.17 -19.40
CA VAL A 36 1.10 5.18 -20.79
C VAL A 36 0.21 4.31 -21.68
N GLY A 37 -0.12 3.10 -21.23
CA GLY A 37 -1.02 2.20 -21.95
C GLY A 37 -2.41 2.79 -22.15
N TYR A 38 -2.94 3.47 -21.14
CA TYR A 38 -4.22 4.19 -21.23
C TYR A 38 -4.17 5.33 -22.25
N ILE A 39 -3.11 6.16 -22.24
CA ILE A 39 -2.93 7.24 -23.22
C ILE A 39 -2.86 6.69 -24.66
N GLN A 40 -2.26 5.51 -24.85
CA GLN A 40 -2.07 4.90 -26.17
C GLN A 40 -3.32 4.19 -26.70
N SER A 41 -4.06 3.50 -25.83
CA SER A 41 -5.16 2.62 -26.23
C SER A 41 -6.56 3.16 -25.93
N GLY A 42 -6.65 4.17 -25.06
CA GLY A 42 -7.91 4.67 -24.52
C GLY A 42 -8.59 3.72 -23.54
N THR A 43 -7.89 2.68 -23.04
CA THR A 43 -8.46 1.70 -22.10
C THR A 43 -7.49 1.36 -20.98
N ILE A 44 -7.99 1.18 -19.76
CA ILE A 44 -7.18 0.71 -18.63
C ILE A 44 -6.85 -0.78 -18.78
N GLY A 45 -5.57 -1.08 -18.91
CA GLY A 45 -5.02 -2.44 -18.91
C GLY A 45 -4.37 -2.84 -17.58
N PHE A 46 -3.15 -3.36 -17.65
CA PHE A 46 -2.38 -3.79 -16.48
C PHE A 46 -2.11 -2.61 -15.51
N PRO A 47 -2.22 -2.79 -14.17
CA PRO A 47 -2.40 -4.06 -13.44
C PRO A 47 -3.85 -4.47 -13.16
N ALA A 48 -4.84 -3.72 -13.64
CA ALA A 48 -6.25 -3.97 -13.40
C ALA A 48 -6.91 -4.44 -14.72
N PRO A 49 -6.75 -5.72 -15.11
CA PRO A 49 -7.36 -6.21 -16.34
C PRO A 49 -8.88 -6.10 -16.26
N ALA A 50 -9.49 -5.61 -17.33
CA ALA A 50 -10.93 -5.34 -17.40
C ALA A 50 -11.78 -6.63 -17.32
N PRO A 51 -13.06 -6.53 -16.95
CA PRO A 51 -14.01 -7.63 -17.20
C PRO A 51 -14.21 -7.85 -18.71
N LEU A 52 -14.91 -8.92 -19.12
CA LEU A 52 -15.11 -9.28 -20.53
C LEU A 52 -15.72 -8.15 -21.38
N GLU A 53 -16.65 -7.40 -20.80
CA GLU A 53 -17.34 -6.28 -21.47
C GLU A 53 -16.54 -4.97 -21.43
N GLY A 54 -15.34 -4.96 -20.83
CA GLY A 54 -14.53 -3.77 -20.64
C GLY A 54 -14.92 -2.94 -19.41
N TRP A 55 -14.19 -1.85 -19.17
CA TRP A 55 -14.53 -0.90 -18.12
C TRP A 55 -15.66 0.02 -18.57
N THR A 56 -16.65 0.22 -17.71
CA THR A 56 -17.61 1.34 -17.88
C THR A 56 -16.89 2.67 -17.65
N ASP A 57 -17.35 3.76 -18.27
CA ASP A 57 -16.80 5.11 -18.08
C ASP A 57 -16.64 5.53 -16.61
N GLN A 58 -17.62 5.17 -15.77
CA GLN A 58 -17.58 5.45 -14.33
C GLN A 58 -16.46 4.69 -13.62
N ALA A 59 -16.32 3.39 -13.91
CA ALA A 59 -15.27 2.56 -13.34
C ALA A 59 -13.88 3.01 -13.80
N GLU A 60 -13.75 3.41 -15.06
CA GLU A 60 -12.52 3.93 -15.62
C GLU A 60 -12.08 5.24 -14.93
N ALA A 61 -12.99 6.21 -14.81
CA ALA A 61 -12.72 7.45 -14.07
C ALA A 61 -12.33 7.17 -12.60
N PHE A 62 -13.01 6.24 -11.95
CA PHE A 62 -12.69 5.81 -10.58
C PHE A 62 -11.28 5.20 -10.48
N LEU A 63 -10.92 4.29 -11.39
CA LEU A 63 -9.62 3.63 -11.39
C LEU A 63 -8.47 4.60 -11.68
N LEU A 64 -8.67 5.56 -12.59
CA LEU A 64 -7.69 6.63 -12.84
C LEU A 64 -7.49 7.50 -11.60
N GLY A 65 -8.59 7.90 -10.94
CA GLY A 65 -8.55 8.65 -9.70
C GLY A 65 -7.83 7.89 -8.58
N ASN A 66 -8.13 6.59 -8.43
CA ASN A 66 -7.47 5.73 -7.45
C ASN A 66 -5.97 5.59 -7.75
N GLY A 67 -5.61 5.37 -9.02
CA GLY A 67 -4.21 5.28 -9.45
C GLY A 67 -3.42 6.57 -9.21
N ALA A 68 -4.05 7.75 -9.40
CA ALA A 68 -3.43 9.03 -9.09
C ALA A 68 -3.19 9.19 -7.58
N LEU A 69 -4.15 8.80 -6.75
CA LEU A 69 -3.99 8.78 -5.29
C LEU A 69 -2.89 7.80 -4.87
N ASP A 70 -2.86 6.61 -5.45
CA ASP A 70 -1.81 5.61 -5.20
C ASP A 70 -0.42 6.12 -5.57
N ALA A 71 -0.30 6.91 -6.65
CA ALA A 71 0.97 7.53 -7.01
C ALA A 71 1.47 8.50 -5.92
N ILE A 72 0.59 9.30 -5.34
CA ILE A 72 0.92 10.20 -4.22
C ILE A 72 1.33 9.38 -2.99
N ILE A 73 0.58 8.33 -2.66
CA ILE A 73 0.88 7.43 -1.54
C ILE A 73 2.23 6.75 -1.74
N GLY A 74 2.53 6.24 -2.94
CA GLY A 74 3.79 5.60 -3.28
C GLY A 74 4.98 6.54 -3.13
N ALA A 75 4.85 7.80 -3.58
CA ALA A 75 5.88 8.80 -3.37
C ALA A 75 6.12 9.11 -1.87
N GLY A 76 5.03 9.26 -1.11
CA GLY A 76 5.10 9.43 0.35
C GLY A 76 5.73 8.23 1.07
N ALA A 77 5.43 7.01 0.61
CA ALA A 77 5.98 5.78 1.14
C ALA A 77 7.49 5.66 0.92
N ILE A 78 7.99 6.08 -0.25
CA ILE A 78 9.43 6.15 -0.53
C ILE A 78 10.11 7.14 0.43
N LEU A 79 9.52 8.31 0.63
CA LEU A 79 9.99 9.30 1.62
C LEU A 79 10.02 8.71 3.04
N PHE A 80 8.96 7.99 3.43
CA PHE A 80 8.91 7.26 4.70
C PHE A 80 10.07 6.28 4.83
N VAL A 81 10.31 5.43 3.83
CA VAL A 81 11.38 4.42 3.86
C VAL A 81 12.75 5.09 4.02
N ILE A 82 13.02 6.16 3.27
CA ILE A 82 14.25 6.93 3.38
C ILE A 82 14.38 7.54 4.79
N GLY A 83 13.32 8.15 5.31
CA GLY A 83 13.28 8.71 6.66
C GLY A 83 13.52 7.68 7.75
N PHE A 84 12.94 6.48 7.59
CA PHE A 84 13.07 5.36 8.52
C PHE A 84 14.53 4.90 8.62
N TYR A 85 15.20 4.65 7.51
CA TYR A 85 16.61 4.22 7.53
C TYR A 85 17.58 5.33 7.94
N LYS A 86 17.22 6.60 7.72
CA LYS A 86 17.97 7.76 8.22
C LYS A 86 17.66 8.13 9.67
N GLY A 87 16.75 7.40 10.34
CA GLY A 87 16.38 7.66 11.74
C GLY A 87 15.70 9.00 11.99
N LYS A 88 14.98 9.55 11.00
CA LYS A 88 14.32 10.85 11.12
C LYS A 88 13.08 10.77 12.01
N GLU A 89 12.87 11.71 12.93
CA GLU A 89 11.75 11.66 13.90
C GLU A 89 10.37 11.58 13.24
N TRP A 90 10.18 12.27 12.10
CA TRP A 90 8.94 12.28 11.35
C TRP A 90 8.61 10.95 10.65
N ASN A 91 9.55 10.00 10.56
CA ASN A 91 9.34 8.76 9.81
C ASN A 91 8.15 7.97 10.33
N ARG A 92 7.92 7.98 11.65
CA ARG A 92 6.87 7.17 12.26
C ARG A 92 5.48 7.70 11.91
N THR A 93 5.28 9.01 12.00
CA THR A 93 4.02 9.66 11.64
C THR A 93 3.73 9.51 10.16
N LEU A 94 4.72 9.80 9.30
CA LEU A 94 4.56 9.66 7.85
C LEU A 94 4.28 8.21 7.45
N GLY A 95 4.99 7.25 8.05
CA GLY A 95 4.78 5.83 7.80
C GLY A 95 3.36 5.38 8.15
N LEU A 96 2.83 5.78 9.31
CA LEU A 96 1.45 5.46 9.68
C LEU A 96 0.42 6.10 8.73
N ILE A 97 0.64 7.33 8.30
CA ILE A 97 -0.21 8.00 7.30
C ILE A 97 -0.19 7.22 5.99
N CYS A 98 0.99 6.92 5.45
CA CYS A 98 1.13 6.21 4.18
C CYS A 98 0.52 4.81 4.23
N LEU A 99 0.79 4.05 5.30
CA LEU A 99 0.24 2.71 5.46
C LEU A 99 -1.28 2.72 5.59
N THR A 100 -1.84 3.68 6.34
CA THR A 100 -3.31 3.85 6.43
C THR A 100 -3.89 4.19 5.05
N ALA A 101 -3.27 5.13 4.34
CA ALA A 101 -3.71 5.53 3.01
C ALA A 101 -3.65 4.36 2.01
N SER A 102 -2.57 3.56 2.02
CA SER A 102 -2.46 2.35 1.21
C SER A 102 -3.55 1.32 1.52
N LEU A 103 -3.90 1.12 2.79
CA LEU A 103 -4.96 0.18 3.17
C LEU A 103 -6.34 0.68 2.71
N CYS A 104 -6.64 1.97 2.87
CA CYS A 104 -7.88 2.57 2.39
C CYS A 104 -7.98 2.50 0.86
N SER A 105 -6.93 2.92 0.15
CA SER A 105 -6.88 2.89 -1.31
C SER A 105 -7.01 1.46 -1.86
N GLY A 106 -6.28 0.50 -1.27
CA GLY A 106 -6.40 -0.91 -1.60
C GLY A 106 -7.82 -1.45 -1.38
N GLY A 107 -8.50 -1.03 -0.31
CA GLY A 107 -9.90 -1.37 -0.05
C GLY A 107 -10.84 -0.80 -1.11
N PHE A 108 -10.66 0.46 -1.51
CA PHE A 108 -11.44 1.08 -2.58
C PHE A 108 -11.19 0.41 -3.94
N PHE A 109 -9.93 0.08 -4.25
CA PHE A 109 -9.58 -0.69 -5.43
C PHE A 109 -10.29 -2.04 -5.47
N ILE A 110 -10.24 -2.82 -4.38
CA ILE A 110 -10.92 -4.11 -4.28
C ILE A 110 -12.43 -3.93 -4.49
N PHE A 111 -13.04 -2.97 -3.80
CA PHE A 111 -14.47 -2.70 -3.93
C PHE A 111 -14.88 -2.37 -5.37
N GLY A 112 -14.20 -1.42 -6.01
CA GLY A 112 -14.52 -1.00 -7.37
C GLY A 112 -14.30 -2.12 -8.40
N THR A 113 -13.19 -2.84 -8.29
CA THR A 113 -12.87 -3.92 -9.25
C THR A 113 -13.73 -5.17 -9.03
N ALA A 114 -14.08 -5.51 -7.79
CA ALA A 114 -14.98 -6.64 -7.53
C ALA A 114 -16.41 -6.37 -8.02
N ALA A 115 -16.92 -5.15 -7.82
CA ALA A 115 -18.25 -4.74 -8.29
C ALA A 115 -18.39 -4.80 -9.83
N SER A 116 -17.29 -4.69 -10.57
CA SER A 116 -17.27 -4.75 -12.03
C SER A 116 -17.30 -6.16 -12.63
N GLY A 117 -17.12 -7.21 -11.82
CA GLY A 117 -17.00 -8.58 -12.31
C GLY A 117 -15.59 -8.97 -12.80
N ALA A 118 -14.59 -8.09 -12.71
CA ALA A 118 -13.24 -8.36 -13.21
C ALA A 118 -12.54 -9.52 -12.48
N TRP A 119 -12.89 -9.77 -11.22
CA TRP A 119 -12.28 -10.81 -10.40
C TRP A 119 -12.66 -12.22 -10.84
N GLN A 120 -13.86 -12.38 -11.38
CA GLN A 120 -14.37 -13.65 -11.89
C GLN A 120 -13.66 -14.04 -13.20
N VAL A 121 -13.26 -13.03 -13.97
CA VAL A 121 -12.52 -13.20 -15.24
C VAL A 121 -11.03 -13.39 -14.99
N HIS A 122 -10.45 -12.65 -14.04
CA HIS A 122 -9.00 -12.61 -13.79
C HIS A 122 -8.61 -12.89 -12.32
N PRO A 123 -9.07 -13.99 -11.70
CA PRO A 123 -8.92 -14.20 -10.25
C PRO A 123 -7.45 -14.25 -9.80
N ALA A 124 -6.57 -14.86 -10.60
CA ALA A 124 -5.15 -14.98 -10.28
C ALA A 124 -4.44 -13.62 -10.24
N ASN A 125 -4.79 -12.70 -11.14
CA ASN A 125 -4.18 -11.37 -11.20
C ASN A 125 -4.51 -10.57 -9.93
N TYR A 126 -5.78 -10.53 -9.55
CA TYR A 126 -6.24 -9.83 -8.36
C TYR A 126 -5.75 -10.48 -7.05
N ALA A 127 -5.74 -11.81 -6.98
CA ALA A 127 -5.18 -12.52 -5.84
C ALA A 127 -3.68 -12.25 -5.69
N GLY A 128 -2.94 -12.20 -6.80
CA GLY A 128 -1.52 -11.84 -6.81
C GLY A 128 -1.27 -10.44 -6.25
N LEU A 129 -2.09 -9.46 -6.63
CA LEU A 129 -2.02 -8.10 -6.07
C LEU A 129 -2.24 -8.11 -4.55
N ILE A 130 -3.30 -8.77 -4.05
CA ILE A 130 -3.53 -8.87 -2.60
C ILE A 130 -2.32 -9.48 -1.88
N LEU A 131 -1.78 -10.56 -2.43
CA LEU A 131 -0.66 -11.28 -1.82
C LEU A 131 0.57 -10.38 -1.68
N VAL A 132 0.92 -9.63 -2.73
CA VAL A 132 2.04 -8.67 -2.72
C VAL A 132 1.82 -7.58 -1.68
N PHE A 133 0.59 -7.07 -1.55
CA PHE A 133 0.26 -6.01 -0.60
C PHE A 133 -0.04 -6.49 0.82
N THR A 134 -0.09 -7.80 1.08
CA THR A 134 -0.36 -8.35 2.42
C THR A 134 0.68 -7.91 3.46
N SER A 135 1.93 -7.67 3.02
CA SER A 135 2.98 -7.14 3.89
C SER A 135 2.65 -5.76 4.49
N VAL A 136 1.82 -4.95 3.81
CA VAL A 136 1.39 -3.63 4.28
C VAL A 136 0.58 -3.77 5.56
N VAL A 137 -0.34 -4.74 5.61
CA VAL A 137 -1.16 -5.04 6.79
C VAL A 137 -0.26 -5.44 7.96
N VAL A 138 0.69 -6.35 7.72
CA VAL A 138 1.61 -6.83 8.76
C VAL A 138 2.48 -5.68 9.29
N LEU A 139 3.06 -4.87 8.41
CA LEU A 139 3.86 -3.71 8.79
C LEU A 139 3.04 -2.68 9.58
N TYR A 140 1.82 -2.39 9.15
CA TYR A 140 0.91 -1.46 9.82
C TYR A 140 0.62 -1.89 11.27
N LEU A 141 0.25 -3.16 11.47
CA LEU A 141 -0.03 -3.70 12.80
C LEU A 141 1.21 -3.66 13.70
N MET A 142 2.40 -3.96 13.16
CA MET A 142 3.66 -3.89 13.90
C MET A 142 4.01 -2.45 14.31
N MET A 143 3.80 -1.48 13.41
CA MET A 143 4.03 -0.07 13.71
C MET A 143 3.05 0.48 14.75
N ILE A 144 1.76 0.13 14.67
CA ILE A 144 0.76 0.51 15.70
C ILE A 144 1.11 -0.11 17.04
N ARG A 145 1.43 -1.41 17.09
CA ARG A 145 1.81 -2.07 18.34
C ARG A 145 3.05 -1.43 18.96
N SER A 146 4.07 -1.12 18.14
CA SER A 146 5.24 -0.38 18.60
C SER A 146 4.86 1.01 19.11
N ALA A 147 3.89 1.66 18.47
CA ALA A 147 3.44 2.97 18.84
C ALA A 147 2.73 3.01 20.19
N LEU A 148 1.79 2.09 20.41
CA LEU A 148 1.03 1.96 21.65
C LEU A 148 1.95 1.67 22.84
N ARG A 149 2.94 0.78 22.66
CA ARG A 149 3.94 0.49 23.71
C ARG A 149 4.74 1.70 24.14
N ALA A 150 5.03 2.61 23.21
CA ALA A 150 5.78 3.83 23.53
C ALA A 150 4.96 4.81 24.39
N VAL A 151 3.62 4.80 24.25
CA VAL A 151 2.73 5.74 24.95
C VAL A 151 2.14 5.15 26.24
N ALA A 152 2.05 3.82 26.36
CA ALA A 152 1.47 3.15 27.53
C ALA A 152 2.03 3.61 28.90
N PRO A 153 3.35 3.83 29.10
CA PRO A 153 3.88 4.32 30.37
C PRO A 153 3.45 5.76 30.73
N ALA A 154 3.12 6.58 29.73
CA ALA A 154 2.62 7.93 29.96
C ALA A 154 1.14 7.90 30.40
N ILE A 155 0.34 7.01 29.78
CA ILE A 155 -1.07 6.82 30.14
C ILE A 155 -1.21 6.28 31.56
N ALA A 156 -0.35 5.35 32.00
CA ALA A 156 -0.43 4.74 33.33
C ALA A 156 -0.10 5.69 34.50
N LYS A 157 0.34 6.93 34.22
CA LYS A 157 0.65 7.95 35.22
C LYS A 157 -0.48 8.98 35.41
N ILE A 158 -1.50 8.92 34.56
CA ILE A 158 -2.71 9.75 34.64
C ILE A 158 -3.72 8.99 35.51
#